data_AF-A0A932NT64-F1
#
_entry.id   AF-A0A932NT64-F1
#
_cell.length_a   1.000
_cell.length_b   1.000
_cell.length_c   1.000
_cell.angle_alpha   90.00
_cell.angle_beta   90.00
_cell.angle_gamma   90.00
#
_symmetry.space_group_name_H-M   'P 1'
#
loop_
_entity.id
_entity.type
_entity.pdbx_description
1 polymer ?
#
loop_
_entity_poly.entity_id
_entity_poly.type
_entity_poly.pdbx_seq_one_letter_code
_entity_poly.pdbx_strand_id
1 'polypeptide(L)'
;MQKQILIAPNAFKNSLSAIDVAYAIKEGLQGLSCQTKILPIADGGDGTIDIIKQYLKKSKYVNCIVHDPLMRKIKSKWLCLNREIAVIELAKASGIVLLKRNELNPLLASTYGTGELVLDALNKGCKKFIISLGGSATVDAGIGILSALGVRFLNKKNEELLPCGKSLKLIHKIDFRCLDKRVKQSEFIVLCDVQNPLLGKYGAVACYAQQKGANKKMRLLLEKGMKNYINVIEEIEKIEKNTRKKYFKLPMTGSAGGVAYSLFVILNAKLYQGFDYLAKLFPIKHEVKNADLIITGEGYLDKQTMYGKGVYKLLDLAKLLHKPVVIVCGNYDRKVDWEKIGIEHVFAIQEKGISALKSMQKAKQLIVKKVKSNSKIFVSAYHRLAHE
;
A
#
# COMPACT_ATOMS: atom_id res chain seq x y z
N MET A 1 5.14 37.54 8.40
CA MET A 1 5.80 36.38 7.77
C MET A 1 4.86 35.78 6.73
N GLN A 2 5.39 35.36 5.58
CA GLN A 2 4.58 34.71 4.55
C GLN A 2 4.15 33.33 5.07
N LYS A 3 2.86 33.02 4.99
CA LYS A 3 2.27 31.81 5.57
C LYS A 3 2.72 30.56 4.83
N GLN A 4 3.04 29.49 5.55
CA GLN A 4 3.54 28.24 5.00
C GLN A 4 2.44 27.16 4.96
N ILE A 5 2.12 26.68 3.76
CA ILE A 5 1.16 25.60 3.53
C ILE A 5 1.91 24.30 3.21
N LEU A 6 1.67 23.26 4.00
CA LEU A 6 2.13 21.90 3.71
C LEU A 6 1.07 21.17 2.88
N ILE A 7 1.44 20.74 1.68
CA ILE A 7 0.59 19.95 0.78
C ILE A 7 1.03 18.50 0.87
N ALA A 8 0.28 17.69 1.61
CA ALA A 8 0.63 16.31 1.94
C ALA A 8 -0.51 15.31 1.64
N PRO A 9 -1.00 15.21 0.39
CA PRO A 9 -2.06 14.28 0.02
C PRO A 9 -1.53 12.85 -0.13
N ASN A 10 -2.45 11.88 -0.08
CA ASN A 10 -2.24 10.52 -0.56
C ASN A 10 -2.75 10.40 -2.01
N ALA A 11 -2.49 9.27 -2.67
CA ALA A 11 -2.96 9.00 -4.00
C ALA A 11 -4.50 8.95 -4.06
N PHE A 12 -5.05 9.45 -5.17
CA PHE A 12 -6.45 9.22 -5.51
C PHE A 12 -6.50 7.90 -6.27
N LYS A 13 -6.71 6.80 -5.54
CA LYS A 13 -6.60 5.42 -6.07
C LYS A 13 -7.33 5.27 -7.40
N ASN A 14 -6.65 4.66 -8.37
CA ASN A 14 -7.10 4.47 -9.76
C ASN A 14 -7.31 5.77 -10.58
N SER A 15 -6.82 6.93 -10.12
CA SER A 15 -6.98 8.22 -10.79
C SER A 15 -5.69 9.02 -10.89
N LEU A 16 -5.11 9.45 -9.77
CA LEU A 16 -3.90 10.28 -9.75
C LEU A 16 -2.93 9.80 -8.67
N SER A 17 -1.62 9.91 -8.97
CA SER A 17 -0.59 9.70 -7.96
C SER A 17 -0.64 10.78 -6.88
N ALA A 18 -0.12 10.49 -5.68
CA ALA A 18 -0.04 11.48 -4.61
C ALA A 18 0.75 12.73 -5.03
N ILE A 19 1.78 12.53 -5.87
CA ILE A 19 2.60 13.60 -6.44
C ILE A 19 1.75 14.50 -7.34
N ASP A 20 0.97 13.92 -8.26
CA ASP A 20 0.11 14.69 -9.18
C ASP A 20 -0.99 15.44 -8.44
N VAL A 21 -1.58 14.82 -7.41
CA VAL A 21 -2.56 15.48 -6.52
C VAL A 21 -1.91 16.68 -5.83
N ALA A 22 -0.70 16.53 -5.29
CA ALA A 22 0.00 17.62 -4.61
C ALA A 22 0.31 18.79 -5.54
N TYR A 23 0.76 18.52 -6.77
CA TYR A 23 0.99 19.56 -7.77
C TYR A 23 -0.30 20.22 -8.24
N ALA A 24 -1.40 19.47 -8.38
CA ALA A 24 -2.71 20.05 -8.72
C ALA A 24 -3.24 20.97 -7.62
N ILE A 25 -3.06 20.60 -6.34
CA ILE A 25 -3.38 21.47 -5.20
C ILE A 25 -2.50 22.73 -5.25
N LYS A 26 -1.19 22.58 -5.44
CA LYS A 26 -0.26 23.70 -5.54
C LYS A 26 -0.62 24.67 -6.67
N GLU A 27 -1.00 24.14 -7.83
CA GLU A 27 -1.46 24.91 -8.98
C GLU A 27 -2.74 25.69 -8.65
N GLY A 28 -3.70 25.08 -7.95
CA GLY A 28 -4.91 25.76 -7.49
C GLY A 28 -4.68 26.87 -6.45
N LEU A 29 -3.54 26.85 -5.74
CA LEU A 29 -3.13 27.90 -4.78
C LEU A 29 -2.37 29.06 -5.45
N GLN A 30 -2.07 28.99 -6.75
CA GLN A 30 -1.38 30.07 -7.46
C GLN A 30 -2.16 31.39 -7.35
N GLY A 31 -1.45 32.47 -7.05
CA GLY A 31 -2.03 33.81 -6.83
C GLY A 31 -2.33 34.13 -5.35
N LEU A 32 -2.20 33.16 -4.44
CA LEU A 32 -2.23 33.43 -3.01
C LEU A 32 -0.85 33.82 -2.48
N SER A 33 -0.81 34.76 -1.53
CA SER A 33 0.44 35.17 -0.85
C SER A 33 0.83 34.14 0.23
N CYS A 34 1.25 32.96 -0.20
CA CYS A 34 1.70 31.88 0.68
C CYS A 34 2.91 31.12 0.09
N GLN A 35 3.70 30.50 0.95
CA GLN A 35 4.71 29.52 0.55
C GLN A 35 4.10 28.12 0.58
N THR A 36 4.40 27.30 -0.41
CA THR A 36 3.90 25.93 -0.49
C THR A 36 5.05 24.94 -0.41
N LYS A 37 4.90 23.93 0.46
CA LYS A 37 5.79 22.79 0.54
C LYS A 37 5.05 21.52 0.17
N ILE A 38 5.55 20.80 -0.83
CA ILE A 38 4.96 19.55 -1.29
C ILE A 38 5.62 18.41 -0.52
N LEU A 39 4.81 17.64 0.20
CA LEU A 39 5.22 16.45 0.93
C LEU A 39 4.16 15.33 0.80
N PRO A 40 3.96 14.73 -0.40
CA PRO A 40 2.97 13.67 -0.58
C PRO A 40 3.27 12.49 0.36
N ILE A 41 2.21 11.89 0.89
CA ILE A 41 2.28 10.77 1.83
C ILE A 41 1.91 9.47 1.14
N ALA A 42 2.40 8.36 1.69
CA ALA A 42 1.98 7.01 1.34
C ALA A 42 1.70 6.21 2.61
N ASP A 43 0.87 5.17 2.47
CA ASP A 43 0.49 4.24 3.52
C ASP A 43 1.13 2.85 3.34
N GLY A 44 2.16 2.73 2.50
CA GLY A 44 2.76 1.44 2.14
C GLY A 44 2.03 0.74 0.98
N GLY A 45 1.19 1.46 0.25
CA GLY A 45 0.53 1.00 -0.96
C GLY A 45 1.29 1.29 -2.27
N ASP A 46 0.53 1.35 -3.36
CA ASP A 46 0.99 1.71 -4.70
C ASP A 46 1.49 3.17 -4.76
N GLY A 47 2.64 3.38 -5.43
CA GLY A 47 3.27 4.70 -5.56
C GLY A 47 4.24 5.08 -4.44
N THR A 48 4.43 4.22 -3.44
CA THR A 48 5.41 4.38 -2.35
C THR A 48 6.85 4.61 -2.84
N ILE A 49 7.36 3.87 -3.83
CA ILE A 49 8.71 4.04 -4.40
C ILE A 49 8.85 5.37 -5.14
N ASP A 50 7.78 5.84 -5.79
CA ASP A 50 7.81 7.11 -6.51
C ASP A 50 7.88 8.28 -5.51
N ILE A 51 7.17 8.16 -4.37
CA ILE A 51 7.25 9.08 -3.23
C ILE A 51 8.65 9.04 -2.59
N ILE A 52 9.19 7.85 -2.26
CA ILE A 52 10.55 7.72 -1.70
C ILE A 52 11.59 8.32 -2.64
N LYS A 53 11.48 8.09 -3.96
CA LYS A 53 12.39 8.67 -4.95
C LYS A 53 12.38 10.20 -4.95
N GLN A 54 11.20 10.81 -4.78
CA GLN A 54 11.08 12.27 -4.72
C GLN A 54 11.87 12.87 -3.55
N TYR A 55 11.87 12.20 -2.40
CA TYR A 55 12.61 12.65 -1.21
C TYR A 55 14.08 12.27 -1.25
N LEU A 56 14.38 11.01 -1.52
CA LEU A 56 15.73 10.49 -1.54
C LEU A 56 16.30 10.61 -2.94
N LYS A 57 16.66 11.84 -3.35
CA LYS A 57 17.08 12.15 -4.73
C LYS A 57 18.22 11.25 -5.26
N LYS A 58 19.11 10.77 -4.37
CA LYS A 58 20.24 9.87 -4.68
C LYS A 58 19.82 8.42 -4.97
N SER A 59 18.59 8.03 -4.63
CA SER A 59 18.05 6.71 -4.97
C SER A 59 17.93 6.52 -6.48
N LYS A 60 17.96 5.27 -6.95
CA LYS A 60 17.92 4.96 -8.39
C LYS A 60 16.84 3.94 -8.69
N TYR A 61 16.05 4.16 -9.73
CA TYR A 61 15.22 3.09 -10.27
C TYR A 61 16.11 2.06 -10.93
N VAL A 62 15.79 0.80 -10.69
CA VAL A 62 16.38 -0.35 -11.38
C VAL A 62 15.26 -1.02 -12.16
N ASN A 63 15.41 -1.07 -13.48
CA ASN A 63 14.44 -1.69 -14.36
C ASN A 63 14.78 -3.17 -14.55
N CYS A 64 13.77 -4.01 -14.64
CA CYS A 64 13.91 -5.44 -14.89
C CYS A 64 12.67 -5.98 -15.61
N ILE A 65 12.79 -7.18 -16.17
CA ILE A 65 11.67 -7.91 -16.75
C ILE A 65 11.22 -8.96 -15.74
N VAL A 66 9.93 -8.96 -15.41
CA VAL A 66 9.31 -9.88 -14.46
C VAL A 66 7.97 -10.36 -15.02
N HIS A 67 7.35 -11.30 -14.35
CA HIS A 67 6.03 -11.79 -14.67
C HIS A 67 4.94 -10.99 -13.97
N ASP A 68 3.86 -10.68 -14.70
CA ASP A 68 2.65 -10.08 -14.14
C ASP A 68 1.81 -11.11 -13.36
N PRO A 69 0.66 -10.74 -12.76
CA PRO A 69 -0.16 -11.70 -12.02
C PRO A 69 -0.61 -12.91 -12.83
N LEU A 70 -0.70 -12.81 -14.17
CA LEU A 70 -1.11 -13.90 -15.07
C LEU A 70 0.08 -14.58 -15.73
N MET A 71 1.28 -14.41 -15.20
CA MET A 71 2.54 -14.98 -15.69
C MET A 71 2.94 -14.50 -17.09
N ARG A 72 2.54 -13.28 -17.48
CA ARG A 72 3.00 -12.63 -18.72
C ARG A 72 4.21 -11.76 -18.43
N LYS A 73 5.22 -11.73 -19.30
CA LYS A 73 6.39 -10.86 -19.11
C LYS A 73 6.01 -9.38 -19.24
N ILE A 74 6.46 -8.58 -18.28
CA ILE A 74 6.28 -7.12 -18.25
C ILE A 74 7.58 -6.43 -17.85
N LYS A 75 7.74 -5.17 -18.27
CA LYS A 75 8.76 -4.29 -17.71
C LYS A 75 8.28 -3.82 -16.34
N SER A 76 9.13 -3.94 -15.34
CA SER A 76 8.88 -3.45 -13.99
C SER A 76 10.12 -2.74 -13.45
N LYS A 77 10.00 -2.20 -12.24
CA LYS A 77 11.08 -1.48 -11.57
C LYS A 77 10.98 -1.57 -10.06
N TRP A 78 12.12 -1.48 -9.40
CA TRP A 78 12.25 -1.27 -7.97
C TRP A 78 13.21 -0.11 -7.70
N LEU A 79 13.29 0.36 -6.45
CA LEU A 79 14.10 1.50 -6.08
C LEU A 79 15.28 1.08 -5.21
N CYS A 80 16.49 1.42 -5.65
CA CYS A 80 17.73 1.17 -4.92
C CYS A 80 18.10 2.39 -4.06
N LEU A 81 18.28 2.20 -2.76
CA LEU A 81 18.82 3.19 -1.83
C LEU A 81 20.23 2.76 -1.42
N ASN A 82 21.22 3.64 -1.64
CA ASN A 82 22.60 3.47 -1.20
C ASN A 82 23.25 2.12 -1.58
N ARG A 83 22.83 1.50 -2.70
CA ARG A 83 23.31 0.18 -3.21
C ARG A 83 23.00 -1.04 -2.33
N GLU A 84 22.50 -0.86 -1.11
CA GLU A 84 22.26 -1.97 -0.17
C GLU A 84 20.78 -2.25 0.11
N ILE A 85 19.90 -1.25 -0.10
CA ILE A 85 18.48 -1.35 0.24
C ILE A 85 17.65 -1.35 -1.05
N ALA A 86 16.83 -2.38 -1.21
CA ALA A 86 15.83 -2.46 -2.25
C ALA A 86 14.44 -2.10 -1.69
N VAL A 87 13.79 -1.11 -2.29
CA VAL A 87 12.38 -0.83 -2.06
C VAL A 87 11.56 -1.38 -3.22
N ILE A 88 10.69 -2.32 -2.91
CA ILE A 88 9.91 -3.10 -3.87
C ILE A 88 8.43 -2.83 -3.64
N GLU A 89 7.74 -2.46 -4.70
CA GLU A 89 6.28 -2.34 -4.71
C GLU A 89 5.67 -3.60 -5.31
N LEU A 90 4.88 -4.34 -4.53
CA LEU A 90 4.16 -5.51 -5.03
C LEU A 90 3.29 -5.14 -6.24
N ALA A 91 2.65 -3.96 -6.22
CA ALA A 91 1.78 -3.52 -7.30
C ALA A 91 2.48 -3.42 -8.68
N LYS A 92 3.81 -3.22 -8.71
CA LYS A 92 4.55 -3.08 -9.98
C LYS A 92 4.79 -4.41 -10.70
N ALA A 93 4.59 -5.56 -10.03
CA ALA A 93 4.72 -6.88 -10.64
C ALA A 93 3.48 -7.76 -10.43
N SER A 94 2.77 -7.58 -9.33
CA SER A 94 1.65 -8.42 -8.91
C SER A 94 0.39 -7.60 -8.55
N GLY A 95 0.31 -6.38 -9.11
CA GLY A 95 -0.77 -5.43 -8.85
C GLY A 95 -2.02 -5.63 -9.70
N ILE A 96 -3.16 -5.22 -9.14
CA ILE A 96 -4.46 -5.22 -9.82
C ILE A 96 -4.50 -4.28 -11.02
N VAL A 97 -3.70 -3.21 -10.99
CA VAL A 97 -3.56 -2.22 -12.06
C VAL A 97 -2.95 -2.79 -13.34
N LEU A 98 -2.33 -3.97 -13.27
CA LEU A 98 -1.74 -4.67 -14.41
C LEU A 98 -2.77 -5.52 -15.17
N LEU A 99 -3.99 -5.65 -14.63
CA LEU A 99 -5.03 -6.51 -15.17
C LEU A 99 -6.24 -5.69 -15.64
N LYS A 100 -6.83 -6.13 -16.75
CA LYS A 100 -8.16 -5.66 -17.16
C LYS A 100 -9.22 -6.25 -16.24
N ARG A 101 -10.38 -5.60 -16.17
CA ARG A 101 -11.49 -6.04 -15.31
C ARG A 101 -11.94 -7.48 -15.58
N ASN A 102 -11.93 -7.92 -16.83
CA ASN A 102 -12.27 -9.29 -17.24
C ASN A 102 -11.13 -10.31 -17.02
N GLU A 103 -9.92 -9.84 -16.72
CA GLU A 103 -8.76 -10.68 -16.40
C GLU A 103 -8.64 -10.99 -14.90
N LEU A 104 -9.43 -10.30 -14.06
CA LEU A 104 -9.39 -10.44 -12.60
C LEU A 104 -9.82 -11.85 -12.15
N ASN A 105 -8.83 -12.66 -11.77
CA ASN A 105 -9.07 -13.99 -11.23
C ASN A 105 -8.05 -14.34 -10.13
N PRO A 106 -8.40 -14.20 -8.84
CA PRO A 106 -7.45 -14.37 -7.74
C PRO A 106 -7.10 -15.84 -7.46
N LEU A 107 -7.79 -16.80 -8.09
CA LEU A 107 -7.40 -18.21 -8.06
C LEU A 107 -6.18 -18.48 -8.95
N LEU A 108 -6.01 -17.69 -10.02
CA LEU A 108 -4.93 -17.85 -11.00
C LEU A 108 -3.81 -16.83 -10.79
N ALA A 109 -4.15 -15.65 -10.28
CA ALA A 109 -3.18 -14.58 -10.06
C ALA A 109 -2.04 -15.02 -9.13
N SER A 110 -0.80 -14.68 -9.51
CA SER A 110 0.44 -15.06 -8.81
C SER A 110 1.24 -13.85 -8.36
N THR A 111 1.93 -13.99 -7.23
CA THR A 111 2.94 -13.01 -6.76
C THR A 111 4.35 -13.27 -7.28
N TYR A 112 4.53 -14.23 -8.21
CA TYR A 112 5.85 -14.66 -8.71
C TYR A 112 6.75 -13.51 -9.15
N GLY A 113 6.23 -12.57 -9.95
CA GLY A 113 7.03 -11.43 -10.39
C GLY A 113 7.52 -10.51 -9.28
N THR A 114 6.80 -10.42 -8.15
CA THR A 114 7.31 -9.68 -6.98
C THR A 114 8.54 -10.39 -6.39
N GLY A 115 8.55 -11.72 -6.39
CA GLY A 115 9.75 -12.48 -6.00
C GLY A 115 10.89 -12.33 -7.01
N GLU A 116 10.60 -12.18 -8.29
CA GLU A 116 11.63 -11.84 -9.29
C GLU A 116 12.23 -10.45 -9.06
N LEU A 117 11.45 -9.46 -8.58
CA LEU A 117 12.00 -8.16 -8.14
C LEU A 117 12.96 -8.33 -6.96
N VAL A 118 12.62 -9.18 -5.99
CA VAL A 118 13.50 -9.49 -4.84
C VAL A 118 14.77 -10.17 -5.33
N LEU A 119 14.65 -11.15 -6.22
CA LEU A 119 15.79 -11.89 -6.79
C LEU A 119 16.72 -10.97 -7.59
N ASP A 120 16.18 -10.08 -8.42
CA ASP A 120 16.96 -9.09 -9.17
C ASP A 120 17.72 -8.13 -8.23
N ALA A 121 17.12 -7.74 -7.11
CA ALA A 121 17.78 -6.94 -6.08
C ALA A 121 18.85 -7.72 -5.29
N LEU A 122 18.62 -8.99 -4.96
CA LEU A 122 19.64 -9.88 -4.38
C LEU A 122 20.85 -10.02 -5.30
N ASN A 123 20.61 -10.16 -6.61
CA ASN A 123 21.66 -10.22 -7.63
C ASN A 123 22.47 -8.93 -7.75
N LYS A 124 21.91 -7.79 -7.33
CA LYS A 124 22.61 -6.51 -7.24
C LYS A 124 23.23 -6.25 -5.86
N GLY A 125 23.25 -7.25 -4.99
CA GLY A 125 23.92 -7.20 -3.68
C GLY A 125 23.12 -6.50 -2.58
N CYS A 126 21.83 -6.23 -2.79
CA CYS A 126 20.99 -5.68 -1.72
C CYS A 126 20.83 -6.70 -0.59
N LYS A 127 20.88 -6.22 0.65
CA LYS A 127 20.76 -7.01 1.89
C LYS A 127 19.54 -6.62 2.73
N LYS A 128 18.89 -5.51 2.38
CA LYS A 128 17.70 -5.02 3.07
C LYS A 128 16.59 -4.75 2.08
N PHE A 129 15.40 -5.24 2.38
CA PHE A 129 14.25 -5.20 1.49
C PHE A 129 13.10 -4.52 2.21
N ILE A 130 12.60 -3.44 1.62
CA ILE A 130 11.37 -2.77 2.05
C ILE A 130 10.30 -3.09 1.00
N ILE A 131 9.34 -3.95 1.34
CA ILE A 131 8.33 -4.44 0.42
C ILE A 131 6.98 -3.82 0.79
N SER A 132 6.37 -3.06 -0.12
CA SER A 132 5.07 -2.43 0.07
C SER A 132 3.98 -3.27 -0.61
N LEU A 133 2.87 -3.55 0.11
CA LEU A 133 1.91 -4.60 -0.25
C LEU A 133 0.58 -4.10 -0.86
N GLY A 134 0.30 -2.81 -0.85
CA GLY A 134 -0.98 -2.32 -1.37
C GLY A 134 -1.17 -2.58 -2.87
N GLY A 135 -2.44 -2.65 -3.30
CA GLY A 135 -2.79 -2.77 -4.71
C GLY A 135 -2.64 -4.17 -5.34
N SER A 136 -2.45 -5.23 -4.55
CA SER A 136 -2.35 -6.62 -5.04
C SER A 136 -3.54 -7.12 -5.88
N ALA A 137 -3.26 -7.93 -6.92
CA ALA A 137 -4.27 -8.71 -7.66
C ALA A 137 -4.53 -10.10 -7.05
N THR A 138 -3.69 -10.53 -6.11
CA THR A 138 -3.49 -11.94 -5.77
C THR A 138 -4.15 -12.35 -4.47
N VAL A 139 -4.45 -13.64 -4.32
CA VAL A 139 -4.79 -14.28 -3.03
C VAL A 139 -4.09 -15.64 -2.99
N ASP A 140 -2.77 -15.61 -3.12
CA ASP A 140 -1.89 -16.78 -3.21
C ASP A 140 -1.03 -16.95 -1.96
N ALA A 141 -1.32 -16.22 -0.88
CA ALA A 141 -0.51 -16.18 0.34
C ALA A 141 0.97 -15.80 0.11
N GLY A 142 1.37 -15.25 -1.04
CA GLY A 142 2.78 -14.99 -1.33
C GLY A 142 3.60 -16.22 -1.71
N ILE A 143 2.95 -17.37 -2.02
CA ILE A 143 3.69 -18.56 -2.49
C ILE A 143 4.41 -18.28 -3.82
N GLY A 144 3.91 -17.34 -4.64
CA GLY A 144 4.61 -16.86 -5.83
C GLY A 144 5.96 -16.22 -5.52
N ILE A 145 6.00 -15.27 -4.58
CA ILE A 145 7.26 -14.66 -4.13
C ILE A 145 8.26 -15.72 -3.68
N LEU A 146 7.80 -16.64 -2.83
CA LEU A 146 8.65 -17.70 -2.29
C LEU A 146 9.13 -18.68 -3.35
N SER A 147 8.28 -18.99 -4.34
CA SER A 147 8.66 -19.86 -5.46
C SER A 147 9.74 -19.24 -6.34
N ALA A 148 9.65 -17.93 -6.63
CA ALA A 148 10.70 -17.23 -7.36
C ALA A 148 12.03 -17.17 -6.58
N LEU A 149 11.98 -17.28 -5.25
CA LEU A 149 13.16 -17.37 -4.38
C LEU A 149 13.66 -18.81 -4.16
N GLY A 150 13.03 -19.81 -4.79
CA GLY A 150 13.46 -21.21 -4.78
C GLY A 150 12.72 -22.13 -3.79
N VAL A 151 11.67 -21.66 -3.11
CA VAL A 151 10.80 -22.54 -2.30
C VAL A 151 9.89 -23.36 -3.21
N ARG A 152 9.81 -24.68 -3.01
CA ARG A 152 8.95 -25.54 -3.81
C ARG A 152 7.73 -25.97 -3.00
N PHE A 153 6.54 -25.79 -3.59
CA PHE A 153 5.28 -26.20 -2.98
C PHE A 153 4.79 -27.46 -3.69
N LEU A 154 4.68 -28.57 -2.95
CA LEU A 154 4.44 -29.89 -3.52
C LEU A 154 3.07 -30.43 -3.11
N ASN A 155 2.43 -31.15 -4.04
CA ASN A 155 1.20 -31.89 -3.76
C ASN A 155 1.48 -33.27 -3.12
N LYS A 156 0.44 -34.05 -2.87
CA LYS A 156 0.56 -35.41 -2.28
C LYS A 156 1.36 -36.41 -3.15
N LYS A 157 1.51 -36.14 -4.44
CA LYS A 157 2.31 -36.94 -5.38
C LYS A 157 3.76 -36.43 -5.49
N ASN A 158 4.16 -35.46 -4.66
CA ASN A 158 5.44 -34.75 -4.73
C ASN A 158 5.65 -33.96 -6.05
N GLU A 159 4.58 -33.65 -6.77
CA GLU A 159 4.64 -32.79 -7.96
C GLU A 159 4.58 -31.32 -7.55
N GLU A 160 5.34 -30.48 -8.25
CA GLU A 160 5.38 -29.06 -7.99
C GLU A 160 4.10 -28.36 -8.45
N LEU A 161 3.55 -27.54 -7.56
CA LEU A 161 2.33 -26.79 -7.79
C LEU A 161 2.62 -25.45 -8.45
N LEU A 162 1.73 -25.04 -9.35
CA LEU A 162 1.75 -23.66 -9.86
C LEU A 162 1.56 -22.68 -8.70
N PRO A 163 2.32 -21.58 -8.65
CA PRO A 163 2.28 -20.66 -7.51
C PRO A 163 1.10 -19.68 -7.61
N CYS A 164 -0.11 -20.14 -7.31
CA CYS A 164 -1.31 -19.32 -7.34
C CYS A 164 -2.35 -19.75 -6.28
N GLY A 165 -3.38 -18.92 -6.07
CA GLY A 165 -4.39 -19.13 -5.02
C GLY A 165 -5.13 -20.47 -5.08
N LYS A 166 -5.37 -21.02 -6.28
CA LYS A 166 -6.00 -22.35 -6.43
C LYS A 166 -5.15 -23.49 -5.86
N SER A 167 -3.83 -23.31 -5.84
CA SER A 167 -2.89 -24.36 -5.42
C SER A 167 -2.80 -24.49 -3.90
N LEU A 168 -3.18 -23.45 -3.15
CA LEU A 168 -3.09 -23.43 -1.68
C LEU A 168 -3.77 -24.65 -1.02
N LYS A 169 -4.91 -25.09 -1.56
CA LYS A 169 -5.64 -26.28 -1.05
C LYS A 169 -4.97 -27.62 -1.36
N LEU A 170 -4.02 -27.63 -2.29
CA LEU A 170 -3.33 -28.83 -2.78
C LEU A 170 -1.95 -29.00 -2.15
N ILE A 171 -1.43 -27.96 -1.48
CA ILE A 171 -0.14 -27.99 -0.80
C ILE A 171 -0.18 -29.09 0.26
N HIS A 172 0.74 -30.03 0.14
CA HIS A 172 0.97 -31.10 1.10
C HIS A 172 2.33 -30.96 1.79
N LYS A 173 3.33 -30.44 1.06
CA LYS A 173 4.70 -30.29 1.55
C LYS A 173 5.32 -29.00 1.01
N ILE A 174 6.17 -28.37 1.82
CA ILE A 174 6.98 -27.21 1.43
C ILE A 174 8.44 -27.62 1.53
N ASP A 175 9.19 -27.39 0.46
CA ASP A 175 10.61 -27.75 0.35
C ASP A 175 11.45 -26.49 0.20
N PHE A 176 12.32 -26.25 1.19
CA PHE A 176 13.19 -25.08 1.28
C PHE A 176 14.62 -25.34 0.79
N ARG A 177 14.94 -26.54 0.30
CA ARG A 177 16.34 -26.90 -0.07
C ARG A 177 16.93 -25.99 -1.14
N CYS A 178 16.10 -25.49 -2.05
CA CYS A 178 16.52 -24.59 -3.13
C CYS A 178 16.30 -23.10 -2.80
N LEU A 179 15.88 -22.76 -1.57
CA LEU A 179 15.72 -21.37 -1.15
C LEU A 179 17.08 -20.66 -1.26
N ASP A 180 17.08 -19.52 -1.94
CA ASP A 180 18.28 -18.68 -2.08
C ASP A 180 18.86 -18.34 -0.70
N LYS A 181 20.09 -18.77 -0.45
CA LYS A 181 20.75 -18.65 0.86
C LYS A 181 20.87 -17.19 1.32
N ARG A 182 20.96 -16.24 0.38
CA ARG A 182 21.07 -14.79 0.68
C ARG A 182 19.82 -14.25 1.36
N VAL A 183 18.66 -14.90 1.15
CA VAL A 183 17.40 -14.53 1.82
C VAL A 183 17.55 -14.64 3.34
N LYS A 184 18.22 -15.69 3.86
CA LYS A 184 18.44 -15.84 5.31
C LYS A 184 19.39 -14.79 5.89
N GLN A 185 20.22 -14.17 5.06
CA GLN A 185 21.20 -13.14 5.44
C GLN A 185 20.63 -11.73 5.27
N SER A 186 19.40 -11.61 4.79
CA SER A 186 18.78 -10.33 4.44
C SER A 186 17.75 -9.90 5.48
N GLU A 187 17.60 -8.60 5.66
CA GLU A 187 16.51 -8.03 6.46
C GLU A 187 15.30 -7.74 5.56
N PHE A 188 14.14 -8.29 5.92
CA PHE A 188 12.88 -8.00 5.26
C PHE A 188 11.98 -7.12 6.14
N ILE A 189 11.53 -6.02 5.56
CA ILE A 189 10.58 -5.07 6.13
C ILE A 189 9.38 -5.04 5.20
N VAL A 190 8.19 -5.26 5.74
CA VAL A 190 6.96 -5.29 4.96
C VAL A 190 6.05 -4.17 5.43
N LEU A 191 5.67 -3.31 4.49
CA LEU A 191 4.77 -2.19 4.73
C LEU A 191 3.35 -2.62 4.36
N CYS A 192 2.49 -2.60 5.38
CA CYS A 192 1.09 -2.98 5.29
C CYS A 192 0.22 -1.71 5.38
N ASP A 193 -0.78 -1.63 4.51
CA ASP A 193 -1.77 -0.55 4.45
C ASP A 193 -3.06 -0.88 5.22
N VAL A 194 -3.15 -2.09 5.80
CA VAL A 194 -4.32 -2.59 6.52
C VAL A 194 -3.91 -3.40 7.76
N GLN A 195 -4.82 -3.53 8.74
CA GLN A 195 -4.57 -4.28 9.98
C GLN A 195 -5.19 -5.69 9.98
N ASN A 196 -5.87 -6.07 8.90
CA ASN A 196 -6.64 -7.30 8.80
C ASN A 196 -5.78 -8.56 9.08
N PRO A 197 -6.28 -9.52 9.88
CA PRO A 197 -5.64 -10.82 10.04
C PRO A 197 -5.79 -11.65 8.76
N LEU A 198 -5.17 -12.84 8.72
CA LEU A 198 -5.19 -13.68 7.54
C LEU A 198 -6.58 -14.29 7.24
N LEU A 199 -7.24 -14.84 8.27
CA LEU A 199 -8.50 -15.57 8.17
C LEU A 199 -9.67 -14.89 8.89
N GLY A 200 -10.89 -15.36 8.61
CA GLY A 200 -12.09 -15.02 9.35
C GLY A 200 -12.89 -13.85 8.76
N LYS A 201 -13.85 -13.32 9.54
CA LYS A 201 -14.78 -12.27 9.07
C LYS A 201 -14.07 -11.00 8.55
N TYR A 202 -12.94 -10.69 9.16
CA TYR A 202 -12.09 -9.56 8.79
C TYR A 202 -10.81 -10.02 8.05
N GLY A 203 -10.78 -11.26 7.57
CA GLY A 203 -9.63 -11.87 6.92
C GLY A 203 -9.37 -11.38 5.50
N ALA A 204 -8.24 -11.80 4.92
CA ALA A 204 -7.80 -11.41 3.58
C ALA A 204 -8.86 -11.69 2.50
N VAL A 205 -9.44 -12.90 2.51
CA VAL A 205 -10.43 -13.33 1.51
C VAL A 205 -11.76 -12.59 1.72
N ALA A 206 -12.23 -12.51 2.96
CA ALA A 206 -13.50 -11.91 3.30
C ALA A 206 -13.57 -10.43 2.88
N CYS A 207 -12.49 -9.68 3.15
CA CYS A 207 -12.45 -8.24 2.90
C CYS A 207 -12.02 -7.87 1.47
N TYR A 208 -11.08 -8.59 0.85
CA TYR A 208 -10.39 -8.09 -0.35
C TYR A 208 -10.50 -8.98 -1.58
N ALA A 209 -11.00 -10.22 -1.48
CA ALA A 209 -11.05 -11.09 -2.66
C ALA A 209 -12.09 -10.61 -3.71
N GLN A 210 -13.20 -9.98 -3.27
CA GLN A 210 -14.25 -9.52 -4.19
C GLN A 210 -13.75 -8.46 -5.17
N GLN A 211 -13.03 -7.45 -4.69
CA GLN A 211 -12.45 -6.41 -5.56
C GLN A 211 -11.40 -6.99 -6.53
N LYS A 212 -10.82 -8.16 -6.22
CA LYS A 212 -9.86 -8.89 -7.06
C LYS A 212 -10.55 -9.85 -8.05
N GLY A 213 -11.88 -9.84 -8.14
CA GLY A 213 -12.66 -10.67 -9.08
C GLY A 213 -13.25 -11.96 -8.49
N ALA A 214 -13.08 -12.24 -7.19
CA ALA A 214 -13.62 -13.47 -6.60
C ALA A 214 -15.14 -13.43 -6.42
N ASN A 215 -15.84 -14.36 -7.06
CA ASN A 215 -17.25 -14.66 -6.74
C ASN A 215 -17.38 -15.48 -5.43
N LYS A 216 -18.61 -15.74 -4.99
CA LYS A 216 -18.89 -16.50 -3.74
C LYS A 216 -18.18 -17.87 -3.71
N LYS A 217 -18.20 -18.64 -4.81
CA LYS A 217 -17.55 -19.96 -4.91
C LYS A 217 -16.03 -19.84 -4.81
N MET A 218 -15.44 -18.88 -5.52
CA MET A 218 -13.99 -18.63 -5.48
C MET A 218 -13.53 -18.25 -4.07
N ARG A 219 -14.27 -17.40 -3.35
CA ARG A 219 -13.95 -17.03 -1.97
C ARG A 219 -13.94 -18.24 -1.03
N LEU A 220 -14.89 -19.17 -1.16
CA LEU A 220 -14.90 -20.39 -0.36
C LEU A 220 -13.68 -21.27 -0.65
N LEU A 221 -13.25 -21.38 -1.91
CA LEU A 221 -12.06 -22.14 -2.29
C LEU A 221 -10.78 -21.49 -1.76
N LEU A 222 -10.65 -20.17 -1.86
CA LEU A 222 -9.53 -19.41 -1.34
C LEU A 222 -9.42 -19.51 0.19
N GLU A 223 -10.53 -19.39 0.91
CA GLU A 223 -10.54 -19.52 2.38
C GLU A 223 -10.14 -20.94 2.82
N LYS A 224 -10.64 -21.97 2.13
CA LYS A 224 -10.23 -23.37 2.38
C LYS A 224 -8.75 -23.60 2.06
N GLY A 225 -8.28 -23.04 0.94
CA GLY A 225 -6.87 -23.12 0.55
C GLY A 225 -5.96 -22.44 1.57
N MET A 226 -6.32 -21.24 2.03
CA MET A 226 -5.56 -20.51 3.04
C MET A 226 -5.48 -21.27 4.36
N LYS A 227 -6.58 -21.90 4.80
CA LYS A 227 -6.60 -22.77 5.98
C LYS A 227 -5.66 -23.97 5.83
N ASN A 228 -5.68 -24.64 4.67
CA ASN A 228 -4.76 -25.74 4.39
C ASN A 228 -3.30 -25.27 4.44
N TYR A 229 -3.00 -24.14 3.79
CA TYR A 229 -1.66 -23.57 3.79
C TYR A 229 -1.14 -23.26 5.20
N ILE A 230 -1.97 -22.64 6.05
CA ILE A 230 -1.62 -22.38 7.46
C ILE A 230 -1.32 -23.68 8.20
N ASN A 231 -2.15 -24.71 8.03
CA ASN A 231 -1.92 -26.00 8.71
C ASN A 231 -0.55 -26.60 8.34
N VAL A 232 -0.19 -26.58 7.05
CA VAL A 232 1.11 -27.08 6.57
C VAL A 232 2.26 -26.27 7.16
N ILE A 233 2.13 -24.94 7.24
CA ILE A 233 3.14 -24.07 7.88
C ILE A 233 3.27 -24.35 9.37
N GLU A 234 2.14 -24.45 10.10
CA GLU A 234 2.15 -24.74 11.54
C GLU A 234 2.74 -26.12 11.85
N GLU A 235 2.54 -27.12 10.98
CA GLU A 235 3.18 -28.44 11.11
C GLU A 235 4.70 -28.36 10.99
N ILE A 236 5.22 -27.56 10.06
CA ILE A 236 6.66 -27.33 9.90
C ILE A 236 7.22 -26.58 11.13
N GLU A 237 6.54 -25.52 11.59
CA GLU A 237 6.99 -24.76 12.77
C GLU A 237 6.97 -25.59 14.06
N LYS A 238 6.00 -26.51 14.21
CA LYS A 238 5.96 -27.42 15.35
C LYS A 238 7.20 -28.31 15.40
N ILE A 239 7.66 -28.80 14.25
CA ILE A 239 8.86 -29.63 14.13
C ILE A 239 10.11 -28.81 14.46
N GLU A 240 10.20 -27.56 13.99
CA GLU A 240 11.41 -26.74 14.14
C GLU A 240 11.53 -26.01 15.49
N LYS A 241 10.41 -25.56 16.07
CA LYS A 241 10.41 -24.61 17.21
C LYS A 241 9.60 -25.07 18.41
N ASN A 242 9.04 -26.29 18.39
CA ASN A 242 8.23 -26.89 19.45
C ASN A 242 7.17 -25.95 20.07
N THR A 243 6.63 -25.01 19.28
CA THR A 243 5.66 -24.00 19.73
C THR A 243 4.51 -23.87 18.74
N ARG A 244 3.28 -23.70 19.25
CA ARG A 244 2.07 -23.55 18.42
C ARG A 244 1.64 -22.09 18.40
N LYS A 245 2.33 -21.25 17.63
CA LYS A 245 2.01 -19.82 17.54
C LYS A 245 0.96 -19.59 16.46
N LYS A 246 -0.19 -19.02 16.83
CA LYS A 246 -1.30 -18.72 15.90
C LYS A 246 -1.03 -17.43 15.13
N TYR A 247 0.07 -17.40 14.38
CA TYR A 247 0.55 -16.20 13.69
C TYR A 247 -0.46 -15.65 12.69
N PHE A 248 -1.29 -16.50 12.08
CA PHE A 248 -2.36 -16.10 11.15
C PHE A 248 -3.44 -15.18 11.77
N LYS A 249 -3.49 -15.06 13.10
CA LYS A 249 -4.40 -14.14 13.82
C LYS A 249 -3.80 -12.76 14.07
N LEU A 250 -2.49 -12.59 13.90
CA LEU A 250 -1.84 -11.31 14.17
C LEU A 250 -2.33 -10.24 13.19
N PRO A 251 -2.38 -8.96 13.63
CA PRO A 251 -2.68 -7.86 12.73
C PRO A 251 -1.76 -7.84 11.50
N MET A 252 -2.27 -7.30 10.40
CA MET A 252 -1.60 -7.13 9.11
C MET A 252 -1.29 -8.42 8.33
N THR A 253 -1.43 -9.60 8.93
CA THR A 253 -1.08 -10.88 8.26
C THR A 253 -1.93 -11.18 7.03
N GLY A 254 -3.12 -10.61 6.92
CA GLY A 254 -3.98 -10.70 5.74
C GLY A 254 -3.59 -9.78 4.57
N SER A 255 -2.61 -8.89 4.76
CA SER A 255 -2.21 -7.92 3.74
C SER A 255 -1.76 -8.62 2.45
N ALA A 256 -2.15 -8.03 1.32
CA ALA A 256 -1.94 -8.57 -0.02
C ALA A 256 -2.35 -10.03 -0.22
N GLY A 257 -3.47 -10.47 0.39
CA GLY A 257 -3.94 -11.85 0.17
C GLY A 257 -3.08 -12.90 0.88
N GLY A 258 -2.46 -12.52 2.00
CA GLY A 258 -1.64 -13.41 2.83
C GLY A 258 -0.14 -13.36 2.56
N VAL A 259 0.33 -12.47 1.69
CA VAL A 259 1.78 -12.26 1.45
C VAL A 259 2.49 -11.87 2.74
N ALA A 260 1.92 -10.93 3.51
CA ALA A 260 2.52 -10.48 4.77
C ALA A 260 2.72 -11.64 5.75
N TYR A 261 1.75 -12.54 5.87
CA TYR A 261 1.88 -13.74 6.71
C TYR A 261 3.07 -14.59 6.30
N SER A 262 3.19 -14.94 5.02
CA SER A 262 4.26 -15.83 4.55
C SER A 262 5.64 -15.20 4.67
N LEU A 263 5.79 -13.91 4.34
CA LEU A 263 7.06 -13.22 4.53
C LEU A 263 7.41 -13.10 6.02
N PHE A 264 6.42 -12.89 6.89
CA PHE A 264 6.62 -12.86 8.34
C PHE A 264 7.06 -14.23 8.88
N VAL A 265 6.37 -15.32 8.56
CA VAL A 265 6.66 -16.64 9.15
C VAL A 265 7.86 -17.35 8.51
N ILE A 266 8.07 -17.19 7.19
CA ILE A 266 9.14 -17.90 6.46
C ILE A 266 10.41 -17.07 6.37
N LEU A 267 10.30 -15.76 6.11
CA LEU A 267 11.47 -14.88 5.95
C LEU A 267 11.79 -14.07 7.22
N ASN A 268 11.08 -14.31 8.32
CA ASN A 268 11.18 -13.51 9.55
C ASN A 268 11.03 -12.00 9.31
N ALA A 269 10.22 -11.61 8.31
CA ALA A 269 10.05 -10.21 7.94
C ALA A 269 9.38 -9.43 9.07
N LYS A 270 9.77 -8.16 9.26
CA LYS A 270 9.13 -7.25 10.21
C LYS A 270 7.96 -6.55 9.53
N LEU A 271 6.77 -6.68 10.09
CA LEU A 271 5.55 -6.01 9.59
C LEU A 271 5.40 -4.63 10.23
N TYR A 272 5.20 -3.61 9.41
CA TYR A 272 4.94 -2.24 9.87
C TYR A 272 3.72 -1.64 9.18
N GLN A 273 3.02 -0.76 9.89
CA GLN A 273 2.09 0.18 9.27
C GLN A 273 2.86 1.12 8.34
N GLY A 274 2.48 1.18 7.06
CA GLY A 274 3.30 1.83 6.05
C GLY A 274 3.48 3.33 6.30
N PHE A 275 2.42 4.05 6.70
CA PHE A 275 2.55 5.47 7.04
C PHE A 275 3.53 5.69 8.20
N ASP A 276 3.38 4.94 9.30
CA ASP A 276 4.23 5.12 10.49
C ASP A 276 5.71 4.83 10.19
N TYR A 277 5.98 3.89 9.27
CA TYR A 277 7.34 3.60 8.81
C TYR A 277 7.89 4.72 7.92
N LEU A 278 7.10 5.17 6.92
CA LEU A 278 7.51 6.22 5.98
C LEU A 278 7.66 7.58 6.67
N ALA A 279 6.84 7.86 7.69
CA ALA A 279 6.94 9.05 8.54
C ALA A 279 8.26 9.14 9.32
N LYS A 280 8.98 8.02 9.50
CA LYS A 280 10.33 8.01 10.07
C LYS A 280 11.42 8.23 9.03
N LEU A 281 11.15 7.89 7.76
CA LEU A 281 12.07 8.12 6.65
C LEU A 281 12.02 9.56 6.13
N PHE A 282 10.88 10.24 6.28
CA PHE A 282 10.68 11.62 5.82
C PHE A 282 10.51 12.57 7.00
N PRO A 283 10.89 13.85 6.87
CA PRO A 283 10.78 14.83 7.95
C PRO A 283 9.34 15.29 8.24
N ILE A 284 8.33 14.43 8.10
CA ILE A 284 6.90 14.82 8.14
C ILE A 284 6.51 15.54 9.43
N LYS A 285 7.01 15.10 10.59
CA LYS A 285 6.76 15.76 11.88
C LYS A 285 7.33 17.18 11.91
N HIS A 286 8.53 17.36 11.35
CA HIS A 286 9.16 18.69 11.25
C HIS A 286 8.37 19.59 10.30
N GLU A 287 7.94 19.06 9.15
CA GLU A 287 7.14 19.84 8.19
C GLU A 287 5.78 20.24 8.72
N VAL A 288 5.09 19.33 9.42
CA VAL A 288 3.82 19.62 10.08
C VAL A 288 4.03 20.72 11.13
N LYS A 289 5.07 20.63 11.96
CA LYS A 289 5.35 21.63 13.00
C LYS A 289 5.56 23.04 12.42
N ASN A 290 6.21 23.14 11.26
CA ASN A 290 6.51 24.43 10.63
C ASN A 290 5.37 24.97 9.75
N ALA A 291 4.37 24.16 9.42
CA ALA A 291 3.24 24.60 8.63
C ALA A 291 2.28 25.49 9.43
N ASP A 292 1.71 26.50 8.79
CA ASP A 292 0.55 27.24 9.29
C ASP A 292 -0.77 26.54 8.91
N LEU A 293 -0.76 25.76 7.82
CA LEU A 293 -1.91 25.00 7.32
C LEU A 293 -1.44 23.74 6.61
N ILE A 294 -2.18 22.65 6.79
CA ILE A 294 -1.95 21.39 6.08
C ILE A 294 -3.11 21.15 5.12
N ILE A 295 -2.79 20.89 3.86
CA ILE A 295 -3.75 20.42 2.86
C ILE A 295 -3.41 18.99 2.51
N THR A 296 -4.34 18.07 2.75
CA THR A 296 -4.18 16.64 2.45
C THR A 296 -5.42 16.10 1.74
N GLY A 297 -5.46 14.79 1.52
CA GLY A 297 -6.66 14.08 1.09
C GLY A 297 -6.36 12.80 0.34
N GLU A 298 -7.42 12.09 -0.01
CA GLU A 298 -7.39 10.83 -0.75
C GLU A 298 -8.61 10.70 -1.66
N GLY A 299 -8.65 9.65 -2.48
CA GLY A 299 -9.70 9.46 -3.48
C GLY A 299 -11.11 9.33 -2.87
N TYR A 300 -11.25 8.64 -1.74
CA TYR A 300 -12.53 8.55 -1.03
C TYR A 300 -12.29 8.54 0.47
N LEU A 301 -12.92 9.48 1.18
CA LEU A 301 -12.79 9.63 2.62
C LEU A 301 -13.98 8.97 3.32
N ASP A 302 -13.74 7.87 4.04
CA ASP A 302 -14.78 7.08 4.71
C ASP A 302 -14.38 6.67 6.13
N LYS A 303 -15.27 5.96 6.83
CA LYS A 303 -14.94 5.42 8.16
C LYS A 303 -13.71 4.52 8.14
N GLN A 304 -13.38 3.84 7.02
CA GLN A 304 -12.17 3.02 6.94
C GLN A 304 -10.90 3.86 6.94
N THR A 305 -10.92 5.09 6.41
CA THR A 305 -9.82 6.04 6.56
C THR A 305 -9.45 6.26 8.02
N MET A 306 -10.43 6.30 8.92
CA MET A 306 -10.20 6.49 10.35
C MET A 306 -9.46 5.33 11.03
N TYR A 307 -9.34 4.16 10.40
CA TYR A 307 -8.64 3.00 10.98
C TYR A 307 -7.13 3.02 10.68
N GLY A 308 -6.50 4.19 10.72
CA GLY A 308 -5.04 4.32 10.66
C GLY A 308 -4.43 4.40 9.26
N LYS A 309 -5.21 4.79 8.24
CA LYS A 309 -4.66 5.11 6.91
C LYS A 309 -3.87 6.43 6.94
N GLY A 310 -3.06 6.67 5.90
CA GLY A 310 -2.12 7.79 5.86
C GLY A 310 -2.72 9.17 6.14
N VAL A 311 -3.90 9.48 5.59
CA VAL A 311 -4.56 10.79 5.82
C VAL A 311 -4.95 10.97 7.28
N TYR A 312 -5.50 9.93 7.92
CA TYR A 312 -5.89 9.99 9.33
C TYR A 312 -4.67 10.09 10.25
N LYS A 313 -3.60 9.34 9.97
CA LYS A 313 -2.36 9.43 10.74
C LYS A 313 -1.69 10.81 10.64
N LEU A 314 -1.77 11.44 9.46
CA LEU A 314 -1.35 12.84 9.30
C LEU A 314 -2.25 13.79 10.10
N LEU A 315 -3.57 13.56 10.12
CA LEU A 315 -4.50 14.34 10.93
C LEU A 315 -4.23 14.20 12.43
N ASP A 316 -3.95 13.00 12.94
CA ASP A 316 -3.57 12.79 14.34
C ASP A 316 -2.27 13.55 14.69
N LEU A 317 -1.27 13.50 13.79
CA LEU A 317 -0.03 14.25 13.95
C LEU A 317 -0.27 15.77 13.93
N ALA A 318 -1.16 16.25 13.06
CA ALA A 318 -1.53 17.66 12.96
C ALA A 318 -2.23 18.13 14.23
N LYS A 319 -3.19 17.37 14.76
CA LYS A 319 -3.86 17.64 16.04
C LYS A 319 -2.88 17.72 17.20
N LEU A 320 -1.98 16.74 17.31
CA LEU A 320 -0.95 16.71 18.35
C LEU A 320 -0.05 17.96 18.32
N LEU A 321 0.10 18.58 17.15
CA LEU A 321 0.91 19.78 16.95
C LEU A 321 0.06 21.04 16.77
N HIS A 322 -1.24 20.97 17.06
CA HIS A 322 -2.21 22.07 16.95
C HIS A 322 -2.19 22.77 15.58
N LYS A 323 -2.17 21.97 14.50
CA LYS A 323 -2.14 22.46 13.12
C LYS A 323 -3.48 22.24 12.42
N PRO A 324 -4.04 23.27 11.77
CA PRO A 324 -5.30 23.14 11.04
C PRO A 324 -5.09 22.29 9.78
N VAL A 325 -6.10 21.49 9.47
CA VAL A 325 -6.10 20.58 8.32
C VAL A 325 -7.30 20.87 7.43
N VAL A 326 -7.05 21.03 6.13
CA VAL A 326 -8.08 21.05 5.09
C VAL A 326 -7.91 19.82 4.21
N ILE A 327 -9.02 19.16 3.88
CA ILE A 327 -9.02 17.98 3.01
C ILE A 327 -9.55 18.34 1.63
N VAL A 328 -8.82 17.94 0.59
CA VAL A 328 -9.29 17.88 -0.80
C VAL A 328 -9.36 16.41 -1.21
N CYS A 329 -10.56 15.88 -1.46
CA CYS A 329 -10.78 14.46 -1.72
C CYS A 329 -11.61 14.25 -3.00
N GLY A 330 -11.56 13.03 -3.55
CA GLY A 330 -12.45 12.64 -4.66
C GLY A 330 -13.92 12.80 -4.27
N ASN A 331 -14.30 12.12 -3.19
CA ASN A 331 -15.59 12.24 -2.51
C ASN A 331 -15.46 11.76 -1.06
N TYR A 332 -16.50 11.89 -0.25
CA TYR A 332 -16.48 11.49 1.16
C TYR A 332 -17.84 10.99 1.66
N ASP A 333 -17.82 10.22 2.74
CA ASP A 333 -19.02 9.83 3.47
C ASP A 333 -19.57 11.03 4.26
N ARG A 334 -20.72 11.55 3.81
CA ARG A 334 -21.41 12.69 4.44
C ARG A 334 -22.09 12.34 5.77
N LYS A 335 -22.16 11.06 6.13
CA LYS A 335 -22.69 10.62 7.43
C LYS A 335 -21.68 10.76 8.56
N VAL A 336 -20.42 11.06 8.24
CA VAL A 336 -19.36 11.31 9.22
C VAL A 336 -19.24 12.81 9.45
N ASP A 337 -19.18 13.20 10.72
CA ASP A 337 -18.94 14.58 11.14
C ASP A 337 -17.42 14.84 11.13
N TRP A 338 -16.92 15.31 9.99
CA TRP A 338 -15.50 15.50 9.75
C TRP A 338 -14.91 16.67 10.55
N GLU A 339 -15.73 17.66 10.91
CA GLU A 339 -15.30 18.81 11.70
C GLU A 339 -15.00 18.41 13.15
N LYS A 340 -15.85 17.56 13.75
CA LYS A 340 -15.59 17.00 15.09
C LYS A 340 -14.32 16.17 15.19
N ILE A 341 -13.80 15.67 14.07
CA ILE A 341 -12.51 14.98 14.06
C ILE A 341 -11.35 15.92 13.71
N GLY A 342 -11.48 17.23 13.91
CA GLY A 342 -10.39 18.21 13.83
C GLY A 342 -9.97 18.58 12.40
N ILE A 343 -10.87 18.44 11.42
CA ILE A 343 -10.67 18.94 10.06
C ILE A 343 -11.42 20.27 9.94
N GLU A 344 -10.74 21.31 9.45
CA GLU A 344 -11.37 22.63 9.23
C GLU A 344 -12.44 22.57 8.15
N HIS A 345 -12.09 21.98 7.00
CA HIS A 345 -12.98 21.88 5.84
C HIS A 345 -12.66 20.64 5.00
N VAL A 346 -13.70 20.04 4.41
CA VAL A 346 -13.58 18.94 3.44
C VAL A 346 -14.17 19.38 2.09
N PHE A 347 -13.35 19.34 1.05
CA PHE A 347 -13.75 19.65 -0.32
C PHE A 347 -13.76 18.38 -1.18
N ALA A 348 -14.94 17.99 -1.65
CA ALA A 348 -15.07 16.96 -2.69
C ALA A 348 -14.90 17.57 -4.09
N ILE A 349 -14.07 16.94 -4.92
CA ILE A 349 -13.89 17.31 -6.33
C ILE A 349 -14.98 16.73 -7.25
N GLN A 350 -15.67 15.66 -6.84
CA GLN A 350 -16.78 15.11 -7.61
C GLN A 350 -17.98 16.09 -7.59
N GLU A 351 -18.30 16.65 -8.76
CA GLU A 351 -19.47 17.51 -8.95
C GLU A 351 -20.77 16.67 -9.04
N LYS A 352 -21.91 17.28 -8.66
CA LYS A 352 -23.22 16.63 -8.77
C LYS A 352 -23.51 16.28 -10.24
N GLY A 353 -24.01 15.07 -10.49
CA GLY A 353 -24.37 14.60 -11.83
C GLY A 353 -23.21 14.05 -12.67
N ILE A 354 -21.96 14.14 -12.20
CA ILE A 354 -20.80 13.53 -12.88
C ILE A 354 -20.51 12.15 -12.31
N SER A 355 -20.38 11.15 -13.18
CA SER A 355 -20.01 9.79 -12.78
C SER A 355 -18.59 9.74 -12.21
N ALA A 356 -18.35 8.84 -11.25
CA ALA A 356 -17.04 8.69 -10.63
C ALA A 356 -15.91 8.47 -11.66
N LEU A 357 -16.16 7.66 -12.70
CA LEU A 357 -15.20 7.42 -13.78
C LEU A 357 -14.81 8.71 -14.53
N LYS A 358 -15.79 9.55 -14.89
CA LYS A 358 -15.53 10.83 -15.56
C LYS A 358 -14.77 11.79 -14.63
N SER A 359 -15.11 11.81 -13.35
CA SER A 359 -14.38 12.61 -12.35
C SER A 359 -12.94 12.15 -12.19
N MET A 360 -12.68 10.84 -12.17
CA MET A 360 -11.33 10.28 -12.07
C MET A 360 -10.46 10.64 -13.29
N GLN A 361 -11.03 10.67 -14.50
CA GLN A 361 -10.31 11.09 -15.71
C GLN A 361 -9.94 12.58 -15.71
N LYS A 362 -10.78 13.42 -15.10
CA LYS A 362 -10.58 14.88 -15.02
C LYS A 362 -10.06 15.35 -13.67
N ALA A 363 -9.58 14.43 -12.82
CA ALA A 363 -9.32 14.72 -11.42
C ALA A 363 -8.35 15.90 -11.21
N LYS A 364 -7.30 16.01 -12.03
CA LYS A 364 -6.32 17.11 -11.95
C LYS A 364 -7.00 18.47 -12.11
N GLN A 365 -7.79 18.63 -13.18
CA GLN A 365 -8.51 19.87 -13.49
C GLN A 365 -9.53 20.20 -12.40
N LEU A 366 -10.24 19.18 -11.89
CA LEU A 366 -11.21 19.35 -10.82
C LEU A 366 -10.56 19.76 -9.50
N ILE A 367 -9.39 19.21 -9.15
CA ILE A 367 -8.62 19.64 -7.97
C ILE A 367 -8.23 21.11 -8.10
N VAL A 368 -7.60 21.50 -9.22
CA VAL A 368 -7.17 22.88 -9.46
C VAL A 368 -8.35 23.85 -9.33
N LYS A 369 -9.47 23.55 -10.03
CA LYS A 369 -10.70 24.34 -9.96
C LYS A 369 -11.23 24.43 -8.53
N LYS A 370 -11.33 23.31 -7.82
CA LYS A 370 -11.86 23.25 -6.46
C LYS A 370 -11.04 24.09 -5.49
N VAL A 371 -9.72 23.97 -5.54
CA VAL A 371 -8.82 24.74 -4.67
C VAL A 371 -8.90 26.23 -4.99
N LYS A 372 -8.84 26.60 -6.28
CA LYS A 372 -8.90 28.00 -6.73
C LYS A 372 -10.22 28.69 -6.33
N SER A 373 -11.36 28.02 -6.53
CA SER A 373 -12.68 28.55 -6.17
C SER A 373 -12.89 28.71 -4.66
N ASN A 374 -12.09 28.05 -3.82
CA ASN A 374 -12.21 28.11 -2.36
C ASN A 374 -11.01 28.82 -1.70
N SER A 375 -10.21 29.55 -2.48
CA SER A 375 -9.01 30.28 -2.06
C SER A 375 -9.17 31.11 -0.77
N LYS A 376 -10.31 31.79 -0.60
CA LYS A 376 -10.64 32.56 0.62
C LYS A 376 -10.69 31.70 1.90
N ILE A 377 -11.14 30.45 1.80
CA ILE A 377 -11.22 29.53 2.93
C ILE A 377 -9.83 29.06 3.35
N PHE A 378 -8.94 28.81 2.38
CA PHE A 378 -7.55 28.47 2.69
C PHE A 378 -6.83 29.64 3.38
N VAL A 379 -7.17 30.88 3.03
CA VAL A 379 -6.66 32.08 3.72
C VAL A 379 -7.19 32.17 5.14
N SER A 380 -8.51 32.05 5.35
CA SER A 380 -9.10 32.17 6.69
C SER A 380 -8.66 31.05 7.65
N ALA A 381 -8.43 29.84 7.14
CA ALA A 381 -8.03 28.68 7.95
C ALA A 381 -6.71 28.88 8.71
N TYR A 382 -5.74 29.64 8.18
CA TYR A 382 -4.48 29.92 8.90
C TYR A 382 -4.46 31.23 9.68
N HIS A 383 -5.51 32.06 9.58
CA HIS A 383 -5.66 33.31 10.35
C HIS A 383 -6.35 33.09 11.70
N ARG A 384 -7.18 32.04 11.85
CA ARG A 384 -7.85 31.72 13.13
C ARG A 384 -6.88 31.40 14.28
N LEU A 385 -5.69 30.86 13.99
CA LEU A 385 -4.65 30.59 15.00
C LEU A 385 -3.97 31.83 15.59
N ALA A 386 -4.26 33.04 15.09
CA ALA A 386 -3.68 34.28 15.62
C ALA A 386 -4.52 34.92 16.75
N HIS A 387 -5.68 34.32 17.08
CA HIS A 387 -6.67 34.90 18.00
C HIS A 387 -7.11 33.95 19.13
N GLU A 388 -6.43 32.82 19.30
CA GLU A 388 -6.46 31.97 20.50
C GLU A 388 -5.05 31.92 21.09
#